data_AF-A0A1K1NE74-F1
#
_entry.id   AF-A0A1K1NE74-F1
#
_cell.length_a   1.000
_cell.length_b   1.000
_cell.length_c   1.000
_cell.angle_alpha   90.00
_cell.angle_beta   90.00
_cell.angle_gamma   90.00
#
_symmetry.space_group_name_H-M   'P 1'
#
loop_
_entity.id
_entity.type
_entity.pdbx_description
1 polymer ?
#
loop_
_entity_poly.entity_id
_entity_poly.type
_entity_poly.pdbx_seq_one_letter_code
_entity_poly.pdbx_strand_id
1 'polypeptide(L)'
;METKNIILELRNSHGLSQEELAEKVFVTRQAVSRWETGDTVPNTETLKLLSGIFGVSINTILGSPRKLICQCCGMPLEDELISKETDGSFNENYCKWCYADGNYTYHDMDELINVCVKHMAANGFSEEQARVHMKDMLPKLDYWKNHKELEDGGRFEDFKKQLIDEFNALDINGMPKVEKLNALVGSYVNLAYPMPSGCAVKLLDDNATYLGNQLEAENGRCFGILGNVDFLMVCTYGKDGAEPELILYKKR
;
A
#
# COMPACT_ATOMS: atom_id res chain seq x y z
N MET A 1 7.13 -2.39 27.17
CA MET A 1 8.56 -2.32 27.54
C MET A 1 8.96 -0.86 27.53
N GLU A 2 9.92 -0.45 28.36
CA GLU A 2 10.39 0.95 28.36
C GLU A 2 11.28 1.22 27.13
N THR A 3 11.18 2.42 26.54
CA THR A 3 11.96 2.88 25.38
C THR A 3 13.45 2.54 25.47
N LYS A 4 14.05 2.69 26.67
CA LYS A 4 15.47 2.42 26.92
C LYS A 4 15.88 0.96 26.63
N ASN A 5 15.01 0.01 26.98
CA ASN A 5 15.27 -1.41 26.77
C ASN A 5 15.12 -1.76 25.28
N ILE A 6 14.17 -1.12 24.61
CA ILE A 6 13.90 -1.34 23.18
C ILE A 6 15.07 -0.86 22.33
N ILE A 7 15.58 0.36 22.57
CA ILE A 7 16.74 0.88 21.84
C ILE A 7 17.96 -0.02 22.04
N LEU A 8 18.21 -0.45 23.28
CA LEU A 8 19.32 -1.36 23.60
C LEU A 8 19.19 -2.70 22.87
N GLU A 9 18.01 -3.31 22.89
CA GLU A 9 17.74 -4.59 22.23
C GLU A 9 17.87 -4.49 20.71
N LEU A 10 17.29 -3.45 20.10
CA LEU A 10 17.39 -3.20 18.65
C LEU A 10 18.84 -2.95 18.24
N ARG A 11 19.60 -2.16 19.01
CA ARG A 11 21.02 -1.94 18.72
C ARG A 11 21.80 -3.25 18.76
N ASN A 12 21.60 -4.06 19.78
CA ASN A 12 22.30 -5.33 19.95
C ASN A 12 21.90 -6.36 18.88
N SER A 13 20.62 -6.43 18.48
CA SER A 13 20.16 -7.35 17.43
C SER A 13 20.74 -6.99 16.05
N HIS A 14 21.06 -5.71 15.82
CA HIS A 14 21.74 -5.23 14.62
C HIS A 14 23.27 -5.29 14.72
N GLY A 15 23.82 -5.80 15.83
CA GLY A 15 25.26 -5.97 16.03
C GLY A 15 26.05 -4.66 16.13
N LEU A 16 25.39 -3.55 16.46
CA LEU A 16 26.01 -2.23 16.53
C LEU A 16 26.53 -1.93 17.94
N SER A 17 27.70 -1.29 18.04
CA SER A 17 28.15 -0.63 19.27
C SER A 17 27.44 0.71 19.48
N GLN A 18 27.50 1.25 20.70
CA GLN A 18 26.95 2.58 20.99
C GLN A 18 27.62 3.68 20.13
N GLU A 19 28.91 3.52 19.82
CA GLU A 19 29.65 4.46 18.98
C GLU A 19 29.14 4.40 17.53
N GLU A 20 29.04 3.19 16.96
CA GLU A 20 28.56 3.02 15.58
C GLU A 20 27.11 3.50 15.40
N LEU A 21 26.24 3.27 16.39
CA LEU A 21 24.88 3.80 16.35
C LEU A 21 24.89 5.34 16.41
N ALA A 22 25.74 5.92 17.26
CA ALA A 22 25.84 7.37 17.42
C ALA A 22 26.30 8.04 16.12
N GLU A 23 27.29 7.46 15.44
CA GLU A 23 27.76 7.92 14.13
C GLU A 23 26.64 7.88 13.08
N LYS A 24 25.87 6.78 13.02
CA LYS A 24 24.78 6.62 12.06
C LYS A 24 23.62 7.60 12.24
N VAL A 25 23.36 8.05 13.47
CA VAL A 25 22.27 9.01 13.76
C VAL A 25 22.78 10.42 14.10
N PHE A 26 24.05 10.70 13.81
CA PHE A 26 24.69 12.01 13.96
C PHE A 26 24.60 12.61 15.37
N VAL A 27 24.83 11.77 16.38
CA VAL A 27 24.88 12.17 17.80
C VAL A 27 26.18 11.72 18.46
N THR A 28 26.37 12.04 19.73
CA THR A 28 27.50 11.52 20.51
C THR A 28 27.18 10.15 21.09
N ARG A 29 28.20 9.29 21.28
CA ARG A 29 28.06 8.03 22.02
C ARG A 29 27.40 8.21 23.39
N GLN A 30 27.69 9.34 24.06
CA GLN A 30 27.09 9.69 25.34
C GLN A 30 25.57 9.89 25.25
N ALA A 31 25.06 10.43 24.14
CA ALA A 31 23.62 10.54 23.92
C ALA A 31 22.98 9.14 23.84
N VAL A 32 23.55 8.23 23.04
CA VAL A 32 23.09 6.83 22.94
C VAL A 32 23.09 6.15 24.31
N SER A 33 24.19 6.28 25.07
CA SER A 33 24.27 5.72 26.42
C SER A 33 23.16 6.26 27.33
N ARG A 34 22.83 7.55 27.26
CA ARG A 34 21.77 8.17 28.06
C ARG A 34 20.37 7.73 27.64
N TRP A 35 20.17 7.33 26.39
CA TRP A 35 18.91 6.74 25.95
C TRP A 35 18.75 5.32 26.51
N GLU A 36 19.81 4.52 26.46
CA GLU A 36 19.81 3.12 26.93
C GLU A 36 19.74 3.01 28.47
N THR A 37 20.19 4.04 29.20
CA THR A 37 20.01 4.13 30.66
C THR A 37 18.66 4.75 31.06
N GLY A 38 17.95 5.38 30.12
CA GLY A 38 16.67 6.05 30.36
C GLY A 38 16.80 7.48 30.92
N ASP A 39 17.99 8.07 30.90
CA ASP A 39 18.23 9.45 31.36
C ASP A 39 17.64 10.50 30.41
N THR A 40 17.54 10.17 29.13
CA THR A 40 16.97 11.04 28.07
C THR A 40 16.25 10.20 27.02
N VAL A 41 15.43 10.84 26.18
CA VAL A 41 14.75 10.20 25.04
C VAL A 41 15.27 10.83 23.75
N PRO A 42 15.42 10.08 22.64
CA PRO A 42 15.79 10.65 21.36
C PRO A 42 14.78 11.70 20.89
N ASN A 43 15.24 12.75 20.21
CA ASN A 43 14.34 13.75 19.61
C ASN A 43 13.68 13.19 18.34
N THR A 44 12.70 13.92 17.80
CA THR A 44 11.91 13.48 16.63
C THR A 44 12.75 13.15 15.40
N GLU A 45 13.77 13.94 15.08
CA GLU A 45 14.64 13.69 13.92
C GLU A 45 15.50 12.45 14.13
N THR A 46 16.04 12.27 15.33
CA THR A 46 16.78 11.06 15.70
C THR A 46 15.89 9.82 15.68
N LEU A 47 14.63 9.91 16.13
CA LEU A 47 13.67 8.80 16.08
C LEU A 47 13.39 8.35 14.65
N LYS A 48 13.28 9.27 13.68
CA LYS A 48 13.14 8.93 12.26
C LYS A 48 14.36 8.16 11.74
N LEU A 49 15.56 8.59 12.09
CA LEU A 49 16.79 7.89 11.71
C LEU A 49 16.86 6.49 12.34
N LEU A 50 16.55 6.36 13.63
CA LEU A 50 16.51 5.07 14.32
C LEU A 50 15.46 4.14 13.72
N SER A 51 14.28 4.67 13.38
CA SER A 51 13.23 3.93 12.69
C SER A 51 13.71 3.37 11.35
N GLY A 52 14.40 4.20 10.55
CA GLY A 52 14.99 3.75 9.28
C GLY A 52 16.10 2.70 9.47
N ILE A 53 16.96 2.85 10.47
CA ILE A 53 18.06 1.91 10.73
C ILE A 53 17.55 0.55 11.20
N PHE A 54 16.57 0.55 12.11
CA PHE A 54 16.06 -0.67 12.74
C PHE A 54 14.88 -1.30 12.00
N GLY A 55 14.31 -0.60 11.01
CA GLY A 55 13.19 -1.09 10.22
C GLY A 55 11.90 -1.25 11.02
N VAL A 56 11.73 -0.48 12.10
CA VAL A 56 10.54 -0.50 12.97
C VAL A 56 9.94 0.90 13.09
N SER A 57 8.67 0.99 13.45
CA SER A 57 7.99 2.27 13.65
C SER A 57 8.55 3.04 14.86
N ILE A 58 8.38 4.36 14.88
CA ILE A 58 8.78 5.22 16.01
C ILE A 58 7.99 4.81 17.27
N ASN A 59 6.71 4.46 17.10
CA ASN A 59 5.87 3.99 18.19
C ASN A 59 6.40 2.68 18.81
N THR A 60 6.93 1.76 17.99
CA THR A 60 7.65 0.57 18.47
C THR A 60 8.87 0.98 19.31
N ILE A 61 9.70 1.91 18.82
CA ILE A 61 10.88 2.40 19.56
C ILE A 61 10.48 3.00 20.91
N LEU A 62 9.42 3.80 20.94
CA LEU A 62 8.94 4.45 22.16
C LEU A 62 8.27 3.48 23.14
N GLY A 63 8.02 2.23 22.76
CA GLY A 63 7.41 1.22 23.63
C GLY A 63 5.97 1.54 24.02
N SER A 64 5.29 2.31 23.17
CA SER A 64 3.95 2.82 23.44
C SER A 64 2.93 1.69 23.45
N PRO A 65 2.06 1.58 24.47
CA PRO A 65 1.01 0.56 24.54
C PRO A 65 -0.17 0.83 23.60
N ARG A 66 -0.16 1.98 22.89
CA ARG A 66 -1.22 2.31 21.93
C ARG A 66 -1.02 1.46 20.68
N LYS A 67 -1.95 0.53 20.47
CA LYS A 67 -2.16 -0.11 19.17
C LYS A 67 -2.45 1.00 18.16
N LEU A 68 -1.54 1.18 17.21
CA LEU A 68 -1.77 2.03 16.06
C LEU A 68 -2.95 1.44 15.29
N ILE A 69 -3.84 2.31 14.81
CA ILE A 69 -4.94 1.91 13.93
C ILE A 69 -4.85 2.77 12.66
N CYS A 70 -5.15 2.15 11.54
CA CYS A 70 -5.24 2.83 10.26
C CYS A 70 -6.33 3.89 10.34
N GLN A 71 -5.99 5.14 10.09
CA GLN A 71 -6.91 6.27 10.07
C GLN A 71 -7.81 6.29 8.82
N CYS A 72 -7.67 5.32 7.91
CA CYS A 72 -8.56 5.14 6.76
C CYS A 72 -9.52 3.95 6.95
N CYS A 73 -9.00 2.75 7.24
CA CYS A 73 -9.84 1.54 7.36
C CYS A 73 -10.07 1.02 8.79
N GLY A 74 -9.43 1.63 9.79
CA GLY A 74 -9.60 1.28 11.21
C GLY A 74 -8.89 -0.01 11.65
N MET A 75 -8.15 -0.67 10.76
CA MET A 75 -7.44 -1.90 11.13
C MET A 75 -6.24 -1.62 12.05
N PRO A 76 -5.90 -2.53 12.98
CA PRO A 76 -4.65 -2.45 13.73
C PRO A 76 -3.44 -2.45 12.80
N LEU A 77 -2.47 -1.58 13.08
CA LEU A 77 -1.22 -1.46 12.34
C LEU A 77 -0.12 -2.20 13.10
N GLU A 78 0.37 -3.27 12.48
CA GLU A 78 1.63 -3.94 12.81
C GLU A 78 2.72 -3.43 11.86
N ASP A 79 3.99 -3.48 12.25
CA ASP A 79 5.09 -2.84 11.50
C ASP A 79 5.15 -3.32 10.03
N GLU A 80 4.76 -4.56 9.72
CA GLU A 80 4.69 -5.13 8.36
C GLU A 80 3.50 -4.64 7.51
N LEU A 81 2.54 -4.00 8.15
CA LEU A 81 1.29 -3.50 7.56
C LEU A 81 1.28 -1.97 7.44
N ILE A 82 2.18 -1.28 8.15
CA ILE A 82 2.33 0.18 8.08
C ILE A 82 2.79 0.57 6.67
N SER A 83 2.13 1.60 6.11
CA SER A 83 2.50 2.17 4.81
C SER A 83 3.81 2.96 4.90
N LYS A 84 4.37 3.31 3.74
CA LYS A 84 5.57 4.14 3.66
C LYS A 84 5.32 5.38 2.84
N GLU A 85 6.00 6.45 3.23
CA GLU A 85 6.12 7.69 2.47
C GLU A 85 7.05 7.51 1.26
N THR A 86 7.05 8.48 0.35
CA THR A 86 7.91 8.46 -0.86
C THR A 86 9.41 8.46 -0.54
N ASP A 87 9.80 8.91 0.65
CA ASP A 87 11.18 8.86 1.14
C ASP A 87 11.54 7.53 1.84
N GLY A 88 10.59 6.58 1.89
CA GLY A 88 10.74 5.27 2.53
C GLY A 88 10.50 5.27 4.04
N SER A 89 10.18 6.41 4.65
CA SER A 89 9.83 6.48 6.08
C SER A 89 8.46 5.86 6.36
N PHE A 90 8.26 5.34 7.58
CA PHE A 90 6.99 4.76 7.99
C PHE A 90 5.91 5.82 8.16
N ASN A 91 4.73 5.56 7.61
CA ASN A 91 3.52 6.35 7.84
C ASN A 91 2.61 5.61 8.83
N GLU A 92 2.81 5.90 10.12
CA GLU A 92 2.10 5.28 11.26
C GLU A 92 0.59 5.54 11.29
N ASN A 93 0.06 6.36 10.38
CA ASN A 93 -1.37 6.65 10.30
C ASN A 93 -2.11 5.70 9.35
N TYR A 94 -1.44 5.09 8.38
CA TYR A 94 -2.12 4.33 7.32
C TYR A 94 -1.46 2.99 7.06
N CYS A 95 -2.28 1.99 6.69
CA CYS A 95 -1.76 0.70 6.23
C CYS A 95 -1.36 0.77 4.75
N LYS A 96 -0.47 -0.12 4.33
CA LYS A 96 0.04 -0.24 2.94
C LYS A 96 -1.02 -0.40 1.85
N TRP A 97 -2.25 -0.76 2.21
CA TRP A 97 -3.36 -0.88 1.26
C TRP A 97 -4.21 0.38 1.17
N CYS A 98 -4.21 1.22 2.21
CA CYS A 98 -4.95 2.48 2.21
C CYS A 98 -4.12 3.64 1.68
N TYR A 99 -2.79 3.52 1.76
CA TYR A 99 -1.86 4.54 1.32
C TYR A 99 -0.60 3.89 0.72
N ALA A 100 -0.19 4.38 -0.45
CA ALA A 100 1.04 3.99 -1.13
C ALA A 100 1.57 5.16 -1.96
N ASP A 101 2.88 5.42 -1.86
CA ASP A 101 3.62 6.37 -2.71
C ASP A 101 2.98 7.76 -2.82
N GLY A 102 2.59 8.38 -1.70
CA GLY A 102 1.97 9.72 -1.74
C GLY A 102 0.45 9.71 -1.91
N ASN A 103 -0.14 8.57 -2.27
CA ASN A 103 -1.51 8.49 -2.75
C ASN A 103 -2.39 7.60 -1.87
N TYR A 104 -3.65 8.02 -1.69
CA TYR A 104 -4.68 7.23 -1.02
C TYR A 104 -5.33 6.27 -2.02
N THR A 105 -5.61 5.04 -1.58
CA THR A 105 -6.24 4.03 -2.44
C THR A 105 -7.75 4.23 -2.56
N TYR A 106 -8.38 4.63 -1.45
CA TYR A 106 -9.83 4.71 -1.31
C TYR A 106 -10.26 6.14 -1.10
N HIS A 107 -11.20 6.61 -1.92
CA HIS A 107 -11.78 7.95 -1.85
C HIS A 107 -13.29 7.92 -1.57
N ASP A 108 -13.90 6.74 -1.68
CA ASP A 108 -15.31 6.54 -1.35
C ASP A 108 -15.45 5.56 -0.19
N MET A 109 -16.29 5.94 0.78
CA MET A 109 -16.48 5.15 1.99
C MET A 109 -17.21 3.84 1.70
N ASP A 110 -18.21 3.85 0.82
CA ASP A 110 -18.96 2.64 0.46
C ASP A 110 -18.08 1.65 -0.33
N GLU A 111 -17.16 2.14 -1.17
CA GLU A 111 -16.13 1.32 -1.83
C GLU A 111 -15.23 0.62 -0.80
N LEU A 112 -14.67 1.36 0.16
CA LEU A 112 -13.84 0.79 1.21
C LEU A 112 -14.62 -0.26 2.03
N ILE A 113 -15.86 0.05 2.41
CA ILE A 113 -16.73 -0.88 3.15
C ILE A 113 -16.93 -2.16 2.34
N ASN A 114 -17.19 -2.08 1.04
CA ASN A 114 -17.42 -3.26 0.21
C ASN A 114 -16.18 -4.18 0.14
N VAL A 115 -14.97 -3.62 0.12
CA VAL A 115 -13.72 -4.39 0.15
C VAL A 115 -13.51 -5.02 1.51
N CYS A 116 -13.60 -4.24 2.59
CA CYS A 116 -13.35 -4.73 3.94
C CYS A 116 -14.39 -5.76 4.40
N VAL A 117 -15.67 -5.60 4.06
CA VAL A 117 -16.74 -6.54 4.41
C VAL A 117 -16.45 -7.93 3.83
N LYS A 118 -15.99 -8.02 2.58
CA LYS A 118 -15.61 -9.30 1.95
C LYS A 118 -14.47 -9.99 2.73
N HIS A 119 -13.46 -9.22 3.14
CA HIS A 119 -12.36 -9.75 3.95
C HIS A 119 -12.77 -10.14 5.37
N MET A 120 -13.68 -9.40 6.00
CA MET A 120 -14.20 -9.72 7.34
C MET A 120 -15.12 -10.94 7.33
N ALA A 121 -15.92 -11.11 6.29
CA ALA A 121 -16.79 -12.28 6.12
C ALA A 121 -15.99 -13.58 6.01
N ALA A 122 -14.85 -13.54 5.31
CA ALA A 122 -13.91 -14.66 5.26
C ALA A 122 -13.33 -15.05 6.63
N ASN A 123 -13.38 -14.15 7.62
CA ASN A 123 -12.88 -14.35 8.98
C ASN A 123 -14.00 -14.55 10.03
N GLY A 124 -15.20 -14.94 9.59
CA GLY A 124 -16.28 -15.39 10.49
C GLY A 124 -17.30 -14.32 10.91
N PHE A 125 -17.26 -13.13 10.31
CA PHE A 125 -18.33 -12.13 10.45
C PHE A 125 -19.44 -12.38 9.43
N SER A 126 -20.70 -12.00 9.75
CA SER A 126 -21.69 -11.85 8.67
C SER A 126 -21.46 -10.53 7.93
N GLU A 127 -21.72 -10.51 6.63
CA GLU A 127 -21.52 -9.32 5.80
C GLU A 127 -22.32 -8.12 6.31
N GLU A 128 -23.54 -8.36 6.78
CA GLU A 128 -24.42 -7.32 7.31
C GLU A 128 -23.86 -6.72 8.61
N GLN A 129 -23.40 -7.56 9.54
CA GLN A 129 -22.77 -7.08 10.78
C GLN A 129 -21.50 -6.29 10.51
N ALA A 130 -20.65 -6.77 9.58
CA ALA A 130 -19.45 -6.07 9.18
C ALA A 130 -19.78 -4.70 8.59
N ARG A 131 -20.78 -4.62 7.70
CA ARG A 131 -21.20 -3.36 7.06
C ARG A 131 -21.71 -2.34 8.07
N VAL A 132 -22.57 -2.76 9.01
CA VAL A 132 -23.10 -1.88 10.07
C VAL A 132 -21.96 -1.38 10.95
N HIS A 133 -21.05 -2.26 11.36
CA HIS A 133 -19.90 -1.88 12.19
C HIS A 133 -19.00 -0.86 11.50
N MET A 134 -18.67 -1.08 10.22
CA MET A 134 -17.82 -0.17 9.47
C MET A 134 -18.48 1.19 9.23
N LYS A 135 -19.79 1.23 8.94
CA LYS A 135 -20.53 2.51 8.77
C LYS A 135 -20.54 3.37 10.03
N ASP A 136 -20.52 2.76 11.22
CA ASP A 136 -20.40 3.50 12.48
C ASP A 136 -18.96 3.95 12.77
N MET A 137 -17.96 3.13 12.41
CA MET A 137 -16.56 3.36 12.76
C MET A 137 -15.85 4.34 11.81
N LEU A 138 -15.97 4.15 10.49
CA LEU A 138 -15.18 4.89 9.49
C LEU A 138 -15.32 6.43 9.63
N PRO A 139 -16.51 7.02 9.84
CA PRO A 139 -16.64 8.48 9.99
C PRO A 139 -15.87 9.07 11.18
N LYS A 140 -15.45 8.24 12.15
CA LYS A 140 -14.70 8.65 13.33
C LYS A 140 -13.19 8.69 13.09
N LEU A 141 -12.69 8.20 11.95
CA LEU A 141 -11.27 8.15 11.63
C LEU A 141 -10.81 9.44 10.93
N ASP A 142 -9.54 9.79 11.09
CA ASP A 142 -9.03 11.09 10.68
C ASP A 142 -9.07 11.32 9.16
N TYR A 143 -8.91 10.26 8.35
CA TYR A 143 -9.06 10.35 6.89
C TYR A 143 -10.46 10.84 6.49
N TRP A 144 -11.50 10.27 7.11
CA TRP A 144 -12.90 10.55 6.77
C TRP A 144 -13.41 11.85 7.41
N LYS A 145 -12.88 12.23 8.57
CA LYS A 145 -13.17 13.53 9.19
C LYS A 145 -12.67 14.70 8.35
N ASN A 146 -11.46 14.56 7.82
CA ASN A 146 -10.76 15.63 7.09
C ASN A 146 -10.88 15.47 5.57
N HIS A 147 -11.78 14.59 5.10
CA HIS A 147 -11.90 14.21 3.69
C HIS A 147 -12.15 15.42 2.77
N LYS A 148 -12.82 16.47 3.24
CA LYS A 148 -13.02 17.73 2.49
C LYS A 148 -11.75 18.57 2.29
N GLU A 149 -10.68 18.31 3.04
CA GLU A 149 -9.40 19.03 2.95
C GLU A 149 -8.29 18.19 2.30
N LEU A 150 -8.42 16.86 2.32
CA LEU A 150 -7.48 15.89 1.74
C LEU A 150 -7.88 15.44 0.33
N GLU A 151 -9.06 15.83 -0.16
CA GLU A 151 -9.43 15.71 -1.56
C GLU A 151 -8.33 16.37 -2.41
N ASP A 152 -7.71 15.63 -3.31
CA ASP A 152 -6.83 16.16 -4.36
C ASP A 152 -7.58 17.05 -5.38
N GLY A 153 -8.76 17.55 -5.01
CA GLY A 153 -9.73 18.22 -5.85
C GLY A 153 -10.52 17.29 -6.76
N GLY A 154 -10.51 15.97 -6.53
CA GLY A 154 -11.11 14.97 -7.42
C GLY A 154 -10.22 14.56 -8.59
N ARG A 155 -8.94 14.99 -8.60
CA ARG A 155 -7.99 14.69 -9.69
C ARG A 155 -7.76 13.19 -9.88
N PHE A 156 -7.78 12.39 -8.82
CA PHE A 156 -7.56 10.95 -8.93
C PHE A 156 -8.79 10.23 -9.48
N GLU A 157 -10.00 10.65 -9.10
CA GLU A 157 -11.23 10.13 -9.70
C GLU A 157 -11.41 10.62 -11.15
N ASP A 158 -11.03 11.87 -11.43
CA ASP A 158 -10.93 12.39 -12.80
C ASP A 158 -9.91 11.58 -13.62
N PHE A 159 -8.76 11.24 -13.04
CA PHE A 159 -7.74 10.43 -13.68
C PHE A 159 -8.19 8.99 -13.92
N LYS A 160 -8.87 8.35 -12.96
CA LYS A 160 -9.51 7.03 -13.15
C LYS A 160 -10.53 7.09 -14.28
N LYS A 161 -11.40 8.11 -14.27
CA LYS A 161 -12.41 8.29 -15.30
C LYS A 161 -11.78 8.50 -16.67
N GLN A 162 -10.74 9.32 -16.75
CA GLN A 162 -9.96 9.51 -17.96
C GLN A 162 -9.35 8.19 -18.46
N LEU A 163 -8.75 7.38 -17.59
CA LEU A 163 -8.22 6.07 -17.94
C LEU A 163 -9.32 5.12 -18.45
N ILE A 164 -10.48 5.10 -17.80
CA ILE A 164 -11.64 4.30 -18.23
C ILE A 164 -12.08 4.72 -19.64
N ASP A 165 -12.22 6.02 -19.88
CA ASP A 165 -12.58 6.56 -21.19
C ASP A 165 -11.52 6.21 -22.24
N GLU A 166 -10.23 6.30 -21.89
CA GLU A 166 -9.13 5.91 -22.76
C GLU A 166 -9.15 4.42 -23.12
N PHE A 167 -9.37 3.52 -22.14
CA PHE A 167 -9.49 2.08 -22.42
C PHE A 167 -10.69 1.76 -23.32
N ASN A 168 -11.84 2.37 -23.03
CA ASN A 168 -13.04 2.18 -23.84
C ASN A 168 -12.88 2.74 -25.26
N ALA A 169 -12.03 3.76 -25.44
CA ALA A 169 -11.72 4.33 -26.75
C ALA A 169 -10.70 3.51 -27.57
N LEU A 170 -10.07 2.48 -26.99
CA LEU A 170 -9.15 1.59 -27.74
C LEU A 170 -9.87 0.66 -28.72
N ASP A 171 -11.19 0.49 -28.58
CA ASP A 171 -12.05 -0.32 -29.45
C ASP A 171 -11.49 -1.73 -29.73
N ILE A 172 -11.05 -2.41 -28.66
CA ILE A 172 -10.48 -3.76 -28.74
C ILE A 172 -11.62 -4.77 -28.93
N ASN A 173 -11.57 -5.51 -30.04
CA ASN A 173 -12.59 -6.50 -30.39
C ASN A 173 -12.75 -7.57 -29.30
N GLY A 174 -13.99 -7.78 -28.85
CA GLY A 174 -14.34 -8.78 -27.83
C GLY A 174 -14.05 -8.35 -26.39
N MET A 175 -13.45 -7.18 -26.17
CA MET A 175 -13.22 -6.64 -24.83
C MET A 175 -14.50 -6.01 -24.29
N PRO A 176 -14.99 -6.42 -23.10
CA PRO A 176 -16.11 -5.75 -22.44
C PRO A 176 -15.80 -4.28 -22.12
N LYS A 177 -16.85 -3.49 -21.91
CA LYS A 177 -16.66 -2.11 -21.45
C LYS A 177 -16.00 -2.08 -20.07
N VAL A 178 -15.05 -1.16 -19.94
CA VAL A 178 -14.46 -0.84 -18.64
C VAL A 178 -15.42 0.06 -17.89
N GLU A 179 -15.91 -0.42 -16.75
CA GLU A 179 -16.77 0.36 -15.86
C GLU A 179 -16.05 0.79 -14.58
N LYS A 180 -15.01 0.04 -14.21
CA LYS A 180 -14.26 0.25 -12.96
C LYS A 180 -12.80 -0.12 -13.12
N LEU A 181 -11.93 0.64 -12.46
CA LEU A 181 -10.53 0.31 -12.22
C LEU A 181 -10.28 0.16 -10.72
N ASN A 182 -9.46 -0.81 -10.34
CA ASN A 182 -9.02 -1.05 -8.96
C ASN A 182 -7.50 -0.84 -8.87
N ALA A 183 -7.00 -0.52 -7.68
CA ALA A 183 -5.56 -0.52 -7.43
C ALA A 183 -5.05 -1.96 -7.30
N LEU A 184 -4.12 -2.34 -8.18
CA LEU A 184 -3.56 -3.67 -8.28
C LEU A 184 -2.05 -3.60 -8.08
N VAL A 185 -1.52 -4.38 -7.13
CA VAL A 185 -0.08 -4.50 -6.89
C VAL A 185 0.53 -5.36 -7.99
N GLY A 186 1.62 -4.89 -8.59
CA GLY A 186 2.27 -5.52 -9.74
C GLY A 186 2.56 -7.00 -9.54
N SER A 187 3.06 -7.41 -8.38
CA SER A 187 3.36 -8.82 -8.08
C SER A 187 2.20 -9.80 -8.28
N TYR A 188 0.93 -9.35 -8.16
CA TYR A 188 -0.25 -10.19 -8.38
C TYR A 188 -0.70 -10.24 -9.84
N VAL A 189 -0.31 -9.26 -10.66
CA VAL A 189 -0.83 -9.08 -12.03
C VAL A 189 0.26 -9.16 -13.10
N ASN A 190 1.53 -9.30 -12.71
CA ASN A 190 2.68 -9.37 -13.60
C ASN A 190 2.86 -10.77 -14.19
N LEU A 191 2.03 -11.08 -15.18
CA LEU A 191 2.09 -12.32 -15.94
C LEU A 191 3.40 -12.41 -16.74
N ALA A 192 3.89 -13.64 -16.92
CA ALA A 192 5.07 -13.92 -17.72
C ALA A 192 4.66 -14.24 -19.16
N TYR A 193 4.94 -13.32 -20.08
CA TYR A 193 4.54 -13.43 -21.49
C TYR A 193 5.56 -14.25 -22.28
N PRO A 194 5.16 -15.34 -22.96
CA PRO A 194 6.07 -16.15 -23.76
C PRO A 194 6.51 -15.42 -25.03
N MET A 195 7.81 -15.43 -25.30
CA MET A 195 8.40 -14.84 -26.51
C MET A 195 8.74 -15.93 -27.55
N PRO A 196 8.84 -15.58 -28.84
CA PRO A 196 9.24 -16.53 -29.89
C PRO A 196 10.61 -17.18 -29.67
N SER A 197 11.48 -16.54 -28.87
CA SER A 197 12.79 -17.08 -28.48
C SER A 197 12.73 -18.21 -27.43
N GLY A 198 11.56 -18.51 -26.88
CA GLY A 198 11.36 -19.50 -25.81
C GLY A 198 11.59 -18.96 -24.39
N CYS A 199 11.97 -17.68 -24.25
CA CYS A 199 12.03 -17.01 -22.95
C CYS A 199 10.67 -16.38 -22.60
N ALA A 200 10.39 -16.19 -21.30
CA ALA A 200 9.23 -15.44 -20.84
C ALA A 200 9.67 -14.09 -20.24
N VAL A 201 8.89 -13.03 -20.46
CA VAL A 201 9.19 -11.67 -19.99
C VAL A 201 8.07 -11.16 -19.11
N LYS A 202 8.44 -10.53 -18.00
CA LYS A 202 7.56 -9.73 -17.15
C LYS A 202 7.67 -8.26 -17.54
N LEU A 203 6.55 -7.58 -17.68
CA LEU A 203 6.49 -6.21 -18.21
C LEU A 203 6.20 -5.16 -17.12
N LEU A 204 5.77 -5.60 -15.94
CA LEU A 204 5.45 -4.74 -14.81
C LEU A 204 6.54 -4.79 -13.74
N ASP A 205 6.56 -3.79 -12.87
CA ASP A 205 7.32 -3.81 -11.63
C ASP A 205 6.48 -4.49 -10.54
N ASP A 206 7.03 -5.54 -9.91
CA ASP A 206 6.33 -6.32 -8.88
C ASP A 206 6.01 -5.47 -7.61
N ASN A 207 6.72 -4.35 -7.41
CA ASN A 207 6.54 -3.45 -6.26
C ASN A 207 5.68 -2.22 -6.57
N ALA A 208 5.28 -2.00 -7.82
CA ALA A 208 4.48 -0.84 -8.21
C ALA A 208 2.97 -1.12 -8.11
N THR A 209 2.17 -0.05 -8.01
CA THR A 209 0.71 -0.11 -8.06
C THR A 209 0.20 0.39 -9.41
N TYR A 210 -0.77 -0.34 -9.98
CA TYR A 210 -1.40 -0.02 -11.26
C TYR A 210 -2.91 0.10 -11.10
N LEU A 211 -3.56 0.90 -11.94
CA LEU A 211 -5.02 0.94 -12.03
C LEU A 211 -5.48 -0.05 -13.09
N GLY A 212 -6.26 -1.05 -12.69
CA GLY A 212 -6.64 -2.13 -13.60
C GLY A 212 -7.87 -2.92 -13.19
N ASN A 213 -8.27 -3.84 -14.05
CA ASN A 213 -9.37 -4.75 -13.80
C ASN A 213 -9.24 -6.02 -14.65
N GLN A 214 -9.94 -7.06 -14.25
CA GLN A 214 -10.17 -8.25 -15.07
C GLN A 214 -11.58 -8.16 -15.67
N LEU A 215 -11.69 -8.38 -16.98
CA LEU A 215 -12.96 -8.43 -17.71
C LEU A 215 -13.13 -9.82 -18.32
N GLU A 216 -14.23 -10.48 -18.00
CA GLU A 216 -14.54 -11.80 -18.55
C GLU A 216 -15.08 -11.67 -19.98
N ALA A 217 -14.47 -12.39 -20.93
CA ALA A 217 -14.91 -12.42 -22.31
C ALA A 217 -15.84 -13.63 -22.58
N GLU A 218 -16.69 -13.51 -23.60
CA GLU A 218 -17.65 -14.56 -23.96
C GLU A 218 -16.98 -15.88 -24.42
N ASN A 219 -15.71 -15.82 -24.82
CA ASN A 219 -14.94 -16.97 -25.28
C ASN A 219 -14.26 -17.78 -24.15
N GLY A 220 -14.55 -17.46 -22.88
CA GLY A 220 -13.98 -18.14 -21.71
C GLY A 220 -12.54 -17.72 -21.36
N ARG A 221 -11.98 -16.73 -22.07
CA ARG A 221 -10.75 -16.02 -21.68
C ARG A 221 -11.11 -14.76 -20.91
N CYS A 222 -10.12 -14.20 -20.23
CA CYS A 222 -10.22 -12.91 -19.58
C CYS A 222 -9.37 -11.88 -20.31
N PHE A 223 -9.75 -10.61 -20.21
CA PHE A 223 -8.91 -9.47 -20.49
C PHE A 223 -8.39 -8.89 -19.18
N GLY A 224 -7.08 -8.67 -19.09
CA GLY A 224 -6.47 -7.84 -18.07
C GLY A 224 -6.20 -6.46 -18.63
N ILE A 225 -6.74 -5.43 -17.99
CA ILE A 225 -6.44 -4.04 -18.30
C ILE A 225 -5.65 -3.43 -17.15
N LEU A 226 -4.58 -2.72 -17.46
CA LEU A 226 -3.68 -2.11 -16.49
C LEU A 226 -3.16 -0.79 -17.03
N GLY A 227 -3.21 0.27 -16.23
CA GLY A 227 -2.77 1.59 -16.65
C GLY A 227 -2.23 2.42 -15.49
N ASN A 228 -1.35 3.35 -15.83
CA ASN A 228 -0.83 4.37 -14.92
C ASN A 228 -0.59 5.67 -15.70
N VAL A 229 0.21 6.59 -15.16
CA VAL A 229 0.55 7.85 -15.85
C VAL A 229 1.42 7.65 -17.10
N ASP A 230 2.12 6.52 -17.22
CA ASP A 230 3.11 6.28 -18.27
C ASP A 230 2.56 5.42 -19.41
N PHE A 231 1.60 4.53 -19.14
CA PHE A 231 1.09 3.60 -20.16
C PHE A 231 -0.33 3.08 -19.88
N LEU A 232 -0.92 2.51 -20.94
CA LEU A 232 -2.05 1.60 -20.92
C LEU A 232 -1.59 0.25 -21.46
N MET A 233 -1.99 -0.82 -20.80
CA MET A 233 -1.71 -2.20 -21.18
C MET A 233 -2.99 -3.00 -21.18
N VAL A 234 -3.21 -3.77 -22.24
CA VAL A 234 -4.30 -4.74 -22.36
C VAL A 234 -3.71 -6.09 -22.75
N CYS A 235 -4.05 -7.12 -21.99
CA CYS A 235 -3.67 -8.50 -22.28
C CYS A 235 -4.89 -9.41 -22.22
N THR A 236 -4.77 -10.60 -22.80
CA THR A 236 -5.73 -11.69 -22.62
C THR A 236 -5.05 -12.92 -22.07
N TYR A 237 -5.75 -13.67 -21.23
CA TYR A 237 -5.25 -14.89 -20.63
C TYR A 237 -6.40 -15.87 -20.37
N GLY A 238 -6.08 -17.16 -20.31
CA GLY A 238 -6.97 -18.22 -19.87
C GLY A 238 -7.12 -18.25 -18.34
N LYS A 239 -7.78 -19.29 -17.84
CA LYS A 239 -8.02 -19.45 -16.39
C LYS A 239 -6.71 -19.34 -15.58
N ASP A 240 -6.78 -18.64 -14.45
CA ASP A 240 -5.66 -18.43 -13.52
C ASP A 240 -4.41 -17.77 -14.16
N GLY A 241 -4.60 -16.97 -15.22
CA GLY A 241 -3.51 -16.25 -15.89
C GLY A 241 -2.72 -17.10 -16.91
N ALA A 242 -3.23 -18.27 -17.28
CA ALA A 242 -2.59 -19.17 -18.23
C ALA A 242 -2.53 -18.58 -19.65
N GLU A 243 -1.51 -18.95 -20.43
CA GLU A 243 -1.35 -18.54 -21.83
C GLU A 243 -1.55 -17.02 -22.07
N PRO A 244 -0.81 -16.17 -21.34
CA PRO A 244 -0.99 -14.73 -21.43
C PRO A 244 -0.49 -14.20 -22.78
N GLU A 245 -1.29 -13.36 -23.40
CA GLU A 245 -1.00 -12.70 -24.66
C GLU A 245 -1.18 -11.19 -24.48
N LEU A 246 -0.13 -10.44 -24.81
CA LEU A 246 -0.20 -8.98 -24.82
C LEU A 246 -0.94 -8.52 -26.08
N ILE A 247 -2.07 -7.85 -25.91
CA ILE A 247 -2.87 -7.32 -27.01
C ILE A 247 -2.38 -5.92 -27.37
N LEU A 248 -2.18 -5.08 -26.35
CA LEU A 248 -1.83 -3.69 -26.54
C LEU A 248 -0.94 -3.19 -25.42
N TYR A 249 0.07 -2.43 -25.79
CA TYR A 249 0.83 -1.57 -24.90
C TYR A 249 0.95 -0.19 -25.55
N LYS A 250 0.35 0.82 -24.93
CA LYS A 250 0.35 2.19 -25.41
C LYS A 250 0.97 3.09 -24.36
N LYS A 251 2.08 3.73 -24.71
CA LYS A 251 2.70 4.76 -23.89
C LYS A 251 1.82 6.02 -23.89
N ARG A 252 1.64 6.63 -22.72
CA ARG A 252 0.89 7.89 -22.51
C ARG A 252 1.83 9.09 -22.54
#